data_AF-A0A350PL29-F1
#
_entry.id   AF-A0A350PL29-F1
#
_cell.length_a   1.000
_cell.length_b   1.000
_cell.length_c   1.000
_cell.angle_alpha   90.00
_cell.angle_beta   90.00
_cell.angle_gamma   90.00
#
_symmetry.space_group_name_H-M   'P 1'
#
loop_
_entity.id
_entity.type
_entity.pdbx_description
1 polymer ?
#
loop_
_entity_poly.entity_id
_entity_poly.type
_entity_poly.pdbx_seq_one_letter_code
_entity_poly.pdbx_strand_id
1 'polypeptide(L)'
;YTGTYQYVIEGAKTWIHSDRHNDWSCIVYLHPDPIDNSGTSFYKHKETGSISYWDTDAGEEIEKDGDRPDAWVKTDVVADRFNRAILFRGDLWHKADEYFGKDLESGRLFQTFFFDEEK
;
A
#
# COMPACT_ATOMS: atom_id res chain seq x y z
N TYR A 1 -6.56 9.58 7.20
CA TYR A 1 -5.63 10.74 7.11
C TYR A 1 -5.46 11.10 5.64
N THR A 2 -6.17 12.09 5.11
CA THR A 2 -6.09 12.48 3.69
C THR A 2 -5.26 13.76 3.52
N GLY A 3 -4.48 13.86 2.44
CA GLY A 3 -3.58 14.97 2.15
C GLY A 3 -2.34 15.08 3.05
N THR A 4 -2.04 14.05 3.83
CA THR A 4 -0.97 14.08 4.85
C THR A 4 0.37 13.62 4.26
N TYR A 5 1.45 14.36 4.57
CA TYR A 5 2.82 13.94 4.30
C TYR A 5 3.28 12.93 5.35
N GLN A 6 3.89 11.85 4.90
CA GLN A 6 4.42 10.78 5.75
C GLN A 6 5.83 10.43 5.28
N TYR A 7 6.67 10.05 6.23
CA TYR A 7 7.96 9.45 5.93
C TYR A 7 8.14 8.20 6.77
N VAL A 8 8.85 7.22 6.21
CA VAL A 8 9.16 5.97 6.89
C VAL A 8 10.62 5.62 6.63
N ILE A 9 11.32 5.21 7.68
CA ILE A 9 12.75 4.86 7.65
C ILE A 9 12.95 3.34 7.63
N GLU A 10 14.18 2.92 7.38
CA GLU A 10 14.58 1.51 7.40
C GLU A 10 14.19 0.79 8.70
N GLY A 11 13.83 -0.49 8.59
CA GLY A 11 13.46 -1.34 9.73
C GLY A 11 12.02 -1.16 10.25
N ALA A 12 11.27 -0.19 9.74
CA ALA A 12 9.84 -0.09 10.02
C ALA A 12 9.07 -1.31 9.49
N LYS A 13 8.00 -1.68 10.19
CA LYS A 13 7.14 -2.80 9.80
C LYS A 13 5.87 -2.29 9.13
N THR A 14 5.35 -3.08 8.20
CA THR A 14 4.08 -2.86 7.52
C THR A 14 3.46 -4.20 7.14
N TRP A 15 2.15 -4.22 6.91
CA TRP A 15 1.33 -5.41 6.69
C TRP A 15 0.45 -5.22 5.45
N ILE A 16 0.02 -6.33 4.84
CA ILE A 16 -0.90 -6.31 3.71
C ILE A 16 -2.29 -5.94 4.23
N HIS A 17 -2.91 -4.91 3.65
CA HIS A 17 -4.21 -4.40 4.09
C HIS A 17 -5.03 -3.82 2.93
N SER A 18 -6.25 -3.40 3.26
CA SER A 18 -7.10 -2.59 2.40
C SER A 18 -7.47 -1.28 3.11
N ASP A 19 -7.67 -0.22 2.35
CA ASP A 19 -8.23 1.05 2.80
C ASP A 19 -9.74 1.13 2.51
N ARG A 20 -10.43 -0.02 2.59
CA ARG A 20 -11.82 -0.28 2.16
C ARG A 20 -12.90 0.72 2.59
N HIS A 21 -12.60 1.57 3.57
CA HIS A 21 -13.47 2.64 4.01
C HIS A 21 -13.51 3.82 3.04
N ASN A 22 -12.72 3.77 1.96
CA ASN A 22 -12.67 4.77 0.90
C ASN A 22 -12.79 4.07 -0.46
N ASP A 23 -13.41 4.72 -1.45
CA ASP A 23 -13.44 4.18 -2.82
C ASP A 23 -12.05 4.14 -3.46
N TRP A 24 -11.22 5.14 -3.16
CA TRP A 24 -9.91 5.32 -3.76
C TRP A 24 -8.82 5.64 -2.74
N SER A 25 -7.66 4.99 -2.94
CA SER A 25 -6.40 5.30 -2.29
C SER A 25 -5.40 5.87 -3.29
N CYS A 26 -4.72 6.94 -2.90
CA CYS A 26 -3.71 7.60 -3.70
C CYS A 26 -2.43 7.79 -2.91
N ILE A 27 -1.29 7.54 -3.55
CA ILE A 27 0.04 7.77 -3.00
C ILE A 27 0.83 8.60 -4.01
N VAL A 28 1.39 9.72 -3.55
CA VAL A 28 2.39 10.50 -4.30
C VAL A 28 3.76 10.21 -3.71
N TYR A 29 4.66 9.68 -4.53
CA TYR A 29 6.04 9.41 -4.13
C TYR A 29 6.89 10.66 -4.22
N LEU A 30 7.62 10.98 -3.15
CA LEU A 30 8.28 12.29 -3.00
C LEU A 30 9.78 12.19 -2.66
N HIS A 31 10.34 11.00 -2.48
CA HIS A 31 11.79 10.85 -2.38
C HIS A 31 12.43 10.95 -3.78
N PRO A 32 13.43 11.83 -4.01
CA PRO A 32 13.99 12.08 -5.34
C PRO A 32 14.83 10.92 -5.88
N ASP A 33 15.40 10.10 -5.00
CA ASP A 33 16.29 8.98 -5.34
C ASP A 33 15.88 7.70 -4.58
N PRO A 34 14.70 7.12 -4.88
CA PRO A 34 14.23 5.93 -4.17
C PRO A 34 15.07 4.70 -4.51
N ILE A 35 15.18 3.77 -3.56
CA ILE A 35 15.81 2.47 -3.85
C ILE A 35 14.91 1.61 -4.74
N ASP A 36 15.50 0.61 -5.39
CA ASP A 36 14.71 -0.44 -6.03
C ASP A 36 13.80 -1.12 -4.99
N ASN A 37 12.62 -1.57 -5.44
CA ASN A 37 11.64 -2.27 -4.59
C ASN A 37 11.08 -1.45 -3.40
N SER A 38 11.05 -0.11 -3.43
CA SER A 38 10.36 0.72 -2.41
C SER A 38 8.93 1.15 -2.80
N GLY A 39 8.39 0.54 -3.85
CA GLY A 39 7.10 0.87 -4.44
C GLY A 39 5.88 0.47 -3.60
N THR A 40 4.76 0.34 -4.28
CA THR A 40 3.53 -0.25 -3.73
C THR A 40 3.25 -1.55 -4.47
N SER A 41 3.10 -2.62 -3.71
CA SER A 41 2.74 -3.95 -4.22
C SER A 41 1.28 -4.27 -3.94
N PHE A 42 0.68 -5.02 -4.86
CA PHE A 42 -0.67 -5.55 -4.77
C PHE A 42 -0.63 -7.06 -4.59
N TYR A 43 -1.66 -7.60 -3.94
CA TYR A 43 -1.65 -8.98 -3.49
C TYR A 43 -2.97 -9.71 -3.80
N LYS A 44 -2.85 -11.03 -3.94
CA LYS A 44 -3.96 -11.98 -3.93
C LYS A 44 -3.82 -12.90 -2.73
N HIS A 45 -4.90 -13.06 -1.96
CA HIS A 45 -4.96 -14.05 -0.90
C HIS A 45 -4.92 -15.46 -1.50
N LYS A 46 -4.03 -16.34 -1.01
CA LYS A 46 -3.80 -17.67 -1.60
C LYS A 46 -5.00 -18.60 -1.43
N GLU A 47 -5.56 -18.62 -0.23
CA GLU A 47 -6.61 -19.59 0.13
C GLU A 47 -7.93 -19.24 -0.55
N THR A 48 -8.32 -17.97 -0.53
CA THR A 48 -9.62 -17.53 -1.05
C THR A 48 -9.56 -17.02 -2.48
N GLY A 49 -8.38 -16.67 -2.99
CA GLY A 49 -8.22 -16.07 -4.31
C GLY A 49 -8.62 -14.58 -4.39
N SER A 50 -9.02 -13.97 -3.27
CA SER A 50 -9.44 -12.57 -3.19
C SER A 50 -8.28 -11.60 -3.48
N ILE A 51 -8.55 -10.59 -4.31
CA ILE A 51 -7.67 -9.46 -4.64
C ILE A 51 -8.17 -8.14 -4.01
N SER A 52 -9.44 -8.09 -3.63
CA SER A 52 -10.09 -7.00 -2.91
C SER A 52 -10.81 -7.51 -1.66
N TYR A 53 -10.89 -6.65 -0.64
CA TYR A 53 -11.66 -6.87 0.57
C TYR A 53 -13.10 -7.34 0.31
N TRP A 54 -13.76 -6.78 -0.72
CA TRP A 54 -15.17 -7.05 -1.00
C TRP A 54 -15.40 -8.23 -1.96
N ASP A 55 -14.35 -8.92 -2.41
CA ASP A 55 -14.49 -10.11 -3.29
C ASP A 55 -15.22 -11.28 -2.60
N THR A 56 -15.22 -11.31 -1.27
CA THR A 56 -15.84 -12.36 -0.44
C THR A 56 -16.41 -11.76 0.84
N ASP A 57 -17.31 -12.49 1.50
CA ASP A 57 -17.80 -12.11 2.84
C ASP A 57 -16.73 -12.28 3.95
N ALA A 58 -15.54 -12.81 3.61
CA ALA A 58 -14.45 -13.11 4.54
C ALA A 58 -13.40 -11.99 4.65
N GLY A 59 -13.65 -10.78 4.13
CA GLY A 59 -12.68 -9.68 4.12
C GLY A 59 -12.04 -9.39 5.49
N GLU A 60 -12.82 -9.39 6.56
CA GLU A 60 -12.31 -9.20 7.93
C GLU A 60 -11.38 -10.32 8.39
N GLU A 61 -11.68 -11.57 8.03
CA GLU A 61 -10.84 -12.72 8.39
C GLU A 61 -9.56 -12.74 7.56
N ILE A 62 -9.65 -12.41 6.26
CA ILE A 62 -8.49 -12.30 5.36
C ILE A 62 -7.54 -11.20 5.84
N GLU A 63 -8.06 -10.05 6.31
CA GLU A 63 -7.22 -8.94 6.78
C GLU A 63 -6.36 -9.31 8.00
N LYS A 64 -6.79 -10.27 8.84
CA LYS A 64 -5.99 -10.78 9.97
C LYS A 64 -4.71 -11.48 9.51
N ASP A 65 -4.66 -11.95 8.27
CA ASP A 65 -3.47 -12.54 7.66
C ASP A 65 -2.49 -11.50 7.10
N GLY A 66 -2.73 -10.19 7.29
CA GLY A 66 -1.89 -9.12 6.75
C GLY A 66 -0.40 -9.20 7.14
N ASP A 67 -0.10 -9.73 8.32
CA ASP A 67 1.25 -9.95 8.83
C ASP A 67 1.83 -11.35 8.48
N ARG A 68 1.12 -12.14 7.66
CA ARG A 68 1.50 -13.51 7.26
C ARG A 68 1.84 -13.56 5.76
N PRO A 69 3.08 -13.24 5.33
CA PRO A 69 3.45 -13.19 3.91
C PRO A 69 3.20 -14.50 3.15
N ASP A 70 3.20 -15.64 3.84
CA ASP A 70 2.92 -16.95 3.28
C ASP A 70 1.46 -17.14 2.87
N ALA A 71 0.52 -16.32 3.36
CA ALA A 71 -0.88 -16.32 2.96
C ALA A 71 -1.13 -15.60 1.62
N TRP A 72 -0.14 -14.89 1.06
CA TRP A 72 -0.34 -13.96 -0.06
C TRP A 72 0.57 -14.22 -1.26
N VAL A 73 0.06 -13.93 -2.46
CA VAL A 73 0.84 -13.87 -3.70
C VAL A 73 0.88 -12.42 -4.15
N LYS A 74 2.08 -11.87 -4.31
CA LYS A 74 2.27 -10.56 -4.96
C LYS A 74 1.85 -10.68 -6.42
N THR A 75 0.91 -9.85 -6.85
CA THR A 75 0.33 -9.89 -8.21
C THR A 75 0.84 -8.79 -9.11
N ASP A 76 1.12 -7.61 -8.56
CA ASP A 76 1.60 -6.46 -9.30
C ASP A 76 2.44 -5.55 -8.39
N VAL A 77 3.26 -4.69 -9.00
CA VAL A 77 4.08 -3.70 -8.32
C VAL A 77 4.16 -2.41 -9.11
N VAL A 78 3.93 -1.28 -8.44
CA VAL A 78 4.21 0.04 -8.99
C VAL A 78 5.44 0.61 -8.31
N ALA A 79 6.50 0.77 -9.09
CA ALA A 79 7.76 1.32 -8.61
C ALA A 79 7.59 2.75 -8.08
N ASP A 80 8.24 2.99 -6.93
CA ASP A 80 8.48 4.31 -6.36
C ASP A 80 9.30 5.11 -7.36
N ARG A 81 8.70 6.17 -7.91
CA ARG A 81 9.37 7.10 -8.81
C ARG A 81 9.00 8.50 -8.36
N PHE A 82 10.01 9.34 -8.21
CA PHE A 82 9.83 10.70 -7.75
C PHE A 82 8.72 11.43 -8.55
N ASN A 83 7.82 12.08 -7.81
CA ASN A 83 6.70 12.86 -8.33
C ASN A 83 5.68 12.06 -9.16
N ARG A 84 5.63 10.73 -8.98
CA ARG A 84 4.56 9.88 -9.49
C ARG A 84 3.44 9.79 -8.45
N ALA A 85 2.22 10.06 -8.91
CA ALA A 85 1.01 9.68 -8.21
C ALA A 85 0.53 8.32 -8.71
N ILE A 86 0.13 7.44 -7.79
CA ILE A 86 -0.62 6.22 -8.08
C ILE A 86 -2.00 6.34 -7.47
N LEU A 87 -3.02 5.91 -8.21
CA LEU A 87 -4.41 5.88 -7.77
C LEU A 87 -4.94 4.47 -8.00
N PHE A 88 -5.54 3.89 -6.98
CA PHE A 88 -6.05 2.53 -7.02
C PHE A 88 -7.28 2.40 -6.13
N ARG A 89 -8.11 1.38 -6.39
CA ARG A 89 -9.32 1.12 -5.60
C ARG A 89 -8.92 0.82 -4.15
N GLY A 90 -9.56 1.51 -3.19
CA GLY A 90 -9.17 1.46 -1.78
C GLY A 90 -9.37 0.08 -1.15
N ASP A 91 -10.22 -0.76 -1.73
CA ASP A 91 -10.49 -2.11 -1.28
C ASP A 91 -9.46 -3.16 -1.75
N LEU A 92 -8.52 -2.82 -2.64
CA LEU A 92 -7.47 -3.75 -3.07
C LEU A 92 -6.50 -4.09 -1.94
N TRP A 93 -6.08 -5.34 -1.88
CA TRP A 93 -5.01 -5.77 -0.97
C TRP A 93 -3.66 -5.23 -1.43
N HIS A 94 -3.05 -4.40 -0.61
CA HIS A 94 -1.81 -3.73 -0.97
C HIS A 94 -0.90 -3.51 0.24
N LYS A 95 0.35 -3.15 -0.06
CA LYS A 95 1.38 -2.86 0.94
C LYS A 95 2.50 -2.03 0.31
N ALA A 96 3.13 -1.16 1.09
CA ALA A 96 4.45 -0.63 0.72
C ALA A 96 5.50 -1.74 0.76
N ASP A 97 6.44 -1.76 -0.17
CA ASP A 97 7.47 -2.80 -0.21
C ASP A 97 8.59 -2.55 0.82
N GLU A 98 9.79 -2.15 0.36
CA GLU A 98 10.91 -1.88 1.26
C GLU A 98 10.92 -0.41 1.72
N TYR A 99 11.23 -0.24 3.00
CA TYR A 99 11.54 1.07 3.58
C TYR A 99 13.05 1.25 3.68
N PHE A 100 13.50 2.48 3.51
CA PHE A 100 14.91 2.85 3.43
C PHE A 100 15.15 4.19 4.12
N GLY A 101 16.43 4.55 4.25
CA GLY A 101 16.84 5.80 4.89
C GLY A 101 16.84 5.73 6.41
N LYS A 102 17.39 6.77 7.05
CA LYS A 102 17.63 6.82 8.50
C LYS A 102 16.93 7.98 9.20
N ASP A 103 16.44 8.94 8.43
CA ASP A 103 15.87 10.19 8.90
C ASP A 103 14.85 10.75 7.88
N LEU A 104 14.37 11.97 8.15
CA LEU A 104 13.41 12.68 7.31
C LEU A 104 13.95 12.98 5.90
N GLU A 105 15.26 13.14 5.74
CA GLU A 105 15.89 13.54 4.47
C GLU A 105 16.15 12.34 3.55
N SER A 106 16.47 11.19 4.15
CA SER A 106 16.84 9.96 3.42
C SER A 106 15.73 8.91 3.38
N GLY A 107 14.68 9.08 4.19
CA GLY A 107 13.57 8.14 4.33
C GLY A 107 12.62 8.12 3.14
N ARG A 108 11.80 7.08 3.04
CA ARG A 108 10.72 7.00 2.06
C ARG A 108 9.68 8.08 2.35
N LEU A 109 9.74 9.19 1.63
CA LEU A 109 8.79 10.31 1.73
C LEU A 109 7.65 10.15 0.73
N PHE A 110 6.41 10.28 1.19
CA PHE A 110 5.22 10.18 0.36
C PHE A 110 4.05 10.98 0.94
N GLN A 111 3.04 11.25 0.12
CA GLN A 111 1.79 11.88 0.54
C GLN A 111 0.62 10.98 0.20
N THR A 112 -0.30 10.79 1.14
CA THR A 112 -1.48 9.94 0.96
C THR A 112 -2.75 10.77 0.76
N PHE A 113 -3.61 10.34 -0.14
CA PHE A 113 -4.97 10.87 -0.29
C PHE A 113 -5.96 9.72 -0.31
N PHE A 114 -7.11 9.96 0.30
CA PHE A 114 -8.24 9.04 0.34
C PHE A 114 -9.51 9.83 0.04
N PHE A 115 -10.36 9.31 -0.85
CA PHE A 115 -11.59 9.97 -1.26
C PHE A 115 -12.62 8.98 -1.84
N ASP A 116 -13.87 9.40 -1.78
CA ASP A 116 -15.02 8.68 -2.33
C ASP A 116 -15.51 9.37 -3.61
N GLU A 117 -16.09 8.58 -4.52
CA GLU A 117 -16.74 9.10 -5.71
C GLU A 117 -18.19 9.53 -5.40
N GLU A 118 -18.66 10.59 -6.07
CA GLU A 118 -20.05 11.01 -5.95
C GLU A 118 -20.96 9.92 -6.53
N LYS A 119 -22.05 9.61 -5.82
CA LYS A 119 -22.98 8.52 -6.17
C LYS A 119 -24.15 8.99 -7.02
#